data_AF-A0A2S4Z535-F1
#
_entry.id   AF-A0A2S4Z535-F1
#
_cell.length_a   1.000
_cell.length_b   1.000
_cell.length_c   1.000
_cell.angle_alpha   90.00
_cell.angle_beta   90.00
_cell.angle_gamma   90.00
#
_symmetry.space_group_name_H-M   'P 1'
#
loop_
_entity.id
_entity.type
_entity.pdbx_description
1 polymer ?
#
loop_
_entity_poly.entity_id
_entity_poly.type
_entity_poly.pdbx_seq_one_letter_code
_entity_poly.pdbx_strand_id
1 'polypeptide(L)'
;MTVGRRVFLGAFTAGAVTVAAGTEAAADGEYTAYASPAQFYGTSTTAHTVTINHKATSGEAVALNVTSDNPDTSAVYITGVETGRGTVKIAHVGYADGSDANASALSIDLQTSGTAAQGIYVTATNGATKGSLIALRNNPGLDDLVVKGSGRTGIGIGRGDTPQAQLHVVQRSTAPAALLLEGPARLANVTAEPTNAPAALGGGSLYAQGGALYWKGGNGTVTRIGPA
;
A
#
# COMPACT_ATOMS: atom_id res chain seq x y z
N MET A 1 -23.99 -19.81 -43.13
CA MET A 1 -22.61 -19.68 -43.63
C MET A 1 -21.82 -18.83 -42.65
N THR A 2 -20.96 -19.45 -41.87
CA THR A 2 -20.13 -18.76 -40.86
C THR A 2 -18.82 -18.36 -41.51
N VAL A 3 -18.56 -17.06 -41.59
CA VAL A 3 -17.32 -16.52 -42.15
C VAL A 3 -16.22 -16.71 -41.10
N GLY A 4 -15.35 -17.69 -41.31
CA GLY A 4 -14.14 -17.89 -40.51
C GLY A 4 -13.24 -16.66 -40.63
N ARG A 5 -13.03 -15.94 -39.53
CA ARG A 5 -12.22 -14.73 -39.48
C ARG A 5 -10.73 -15.14 -39.51
N ARG A 6 -10.03 -14.69 -40.55
CA ARG A 6 -8.62 -15.00 -40.81
C ARG A 6 -7.72 -14.27 -39.80
N VAL A 7 -6.84 -15.00 -39.12
CA VAL A 7 -5.67 -14.43 -38.43
C VAL A 7 -4.56 -14.31 -39.45
N PHE A 8 -4.31 -13.10 -39.94
CA PHE A 8 -3.11 -12.80 -40.73
C PHE A 8 -2.00 -12.40 -39.76
N LEU A 9 -0.98 -13.24 -39.64
CA LEU A 9 0.27 -12.89 -38.98
C LEU A 9 1.22 -12.32 -40.04
N GLY A 10 1.66 -11.08 -39.84
CA GLY A 10 2.65 -10.42 -40.70
C GLY A 10 4.01 -11.13 -40.70
N ALA A 11 4.84 -10.78 -41.69
CA ALA A 11 6.08 -11.44 -42.09
C ALA A 11 6.93 -12.02 -40.94
N PHE A 12 7.16 -13.32 -40.97
CA PHE A 12 8.10 -14.02 -40.11
C PHE A 12 9.45 -14.19 -40.81
N THR A 13 10.52 -13.73 -40.17
CA THR A 13 11.89 -14.10 -40.55
C THR A 13 12.13 -15.56 -40.15
N ALA A 14 12.73 -16.34 -41.05
CA ALA A 14 12.82 -17.79 -40.99
C ALA A 14 13.42 -18.33 -39.68
N GLY A 15 12.53 -18.85 -38.82
CA GLY A 15 12.78 -19.83 -37.78
C GLY A 15 11.55 -20.73 -37.73
N ALA A 16 11.73 -22.03 -37.54
CA ALA A 16 10.60 -22.96 -37.49
C ALA A 16 9.64 -22.58 -36.36
N VAL A 17 8.53 -21.91 -36.69
CA VAL A 17 7.42 -21.67 -35.78
C VAL A 17 6.48 -22.85 -35.92
N THR A 18 6.46 -23.74 -34.93
CA THR A 18 5.41 -24.75 -34.83
C THR A 18 4.16 -24.04 -34.31
N VAL A 19 3.29 -23.63 -35.22
CA VAL A 19 1.91 -23.26 -34.86
C VAL A 19 1.17 -24.57 -34.66
N ALA A 20 0.81 -24.88 -33.42
CA ALA A 20 -0.17 -25.93 -33.16
C ALA A 20 -1.52 -25.44 -33.73
N ALA A 21 -1.79 -25.78 -35.00
CA ALA A 21 -3.08 -25.59 -35.62
C ALA A 21 -3.99 -26.74 -35.13
N GLY A 22 -4.61 -26.56 -33.98
CA GLY A 22 -5.61 -27.48 -33.43
C GLY A 22 -6.75 -26.69 -32.81
N THR A 23 -7.99 -27.15 -33.04
CA THR A 23 -9.20 -26.71 -32.32
C THR A 23 -9.26 -27.25 -30.89
N GLU A 24 -8.13 -27.67 -30.33
CA GLU A 24 -8.11 -28.25 -29.00
C GLU A 24 -7.63 -27.18 -28.03
N ALA A 25 -8.58 -26.69 -27.23
CA ALA A 25 -8.24 -26.25 -25.90
C ALA A 25 -7.38 -27.36 -25.29
N ALA A 26 -6.15 -27.04 -24.90
CA ALA A 26 -5.38 -27.96 -24.06
C ALA A 26 -6.30 -28.37 -22.91
N ALA A 27 -6.47 -29.67 -22.72
CA ALA A 27 -7.30 -30.20 -21.65
C ALA A 27 -6.86 -29.55 -20.33
N ASP A 28 -7.84 -29.09 -19.57
CA ASP A 28 -7.65 -28.66 -18.19
C ASP A 28 -6.91 -29.78 -17.44
N GLY A 29 -5.65 -29.52 -17.04
CA GLY A 29 -4.83 -30.46 -16.27
C GLY A 29 -3.50 -30.92 -16.88
N GLU A 30 -3.16 -30.61 -18.14
CA GLU A 30 -1.84 -30.97 -18.70
C GLU A 30 -0.91 -29.77 -18.77
N TYR A 31 -0.14 -29.55 -17.70
CA TYR A 31 0.99 -28.62 -17.74
C TYR A 31 2.04 -29.19 -18.70
N THR A 32 2.07 -28.68 -19.94
CA THR A 32 3.20 -28.95 -20.82
C THR A 32 4.41 -28.25 -20.22
N ALA A 33 5.36 -29.01 -19.69
CA ALA A 33 6.64 -28.48 -19.22
C ALA A 33 7.37 -27.87 -20.43
N TYR A 34 7.37 -26.56 -20.54
CA TYR A 34 8.16 -25.87 -21.55
C TYR A 34 9.62 -25.81 -21.09
N ALA A 35 10.54 -26.25 -21.95
CA ALA A 35 11.98 -26.11 -21.71
C ALA A 35 12.44 -24.64 -21.70
N SER A 36 11.57 -23.70 -22.08
CA SER A 36 11.84 -22.26 -22.07
C SER A 36 10.56 -21.49 -21.73
N PRO A 37 10.64 -20.40 -20.94
CA PRO A 37 9.47 -19.63 -20.55
C PRO A 37 8.87 -18.88 -21.73
N ALA A 38 7.57 -18.56 -21.65
CA ALA A 38 6.96 -17.59 -22.54
C ALA A 38 7.56 -16.19 -22.29
N GLN A 39 8.01 -15.52 -23.35
CA GLN A 39 8.59 -14.18 -23.28
C GLN A 39 7.84 -13.23 -24.23
N PHE A 40 7.42 -12.08 -23.71
CA PHE A 40 6.78 -11.02 -24.49
C PHE A 40 7.60 -9.75 -24.36
N TYR A 41 7.96 -9.15 -25.49
CA TYR A 41 8.74 -7.91 -25.55
C TYR A 41 8.01 -6.89 -26.43
N GLY A 42 7.86 -5.67 -25.91
CA GLY A 42 7.16 -4.59 -26.61
C GLY A 42 7.92 -3.28 -26.45
N THR A 43 7.96 -2.49 -27.52
CA THR A 43 8.61 -1.17 -27.59
C THR A 43 7.61 -0.06 -27.96
N SER A 44 6.31 -0.38 -27.95
CA SER A 44 5.25 0.54 -28.34
C SER A 44 5.10 1.68 -27.34
N THR A 45 4.79 2.88 -27.85
CA THR A 45 4.45 4.06 -27.05
C THR A 45 2.94 4.25 -26.84
N THR A 46 2.11 3.43 -27.49
CA THR A 46 0.64 3.58 -27.51
C THR A 46 -0.12 2.31 -27.14
N ALA A 47 0.56 1.16 -27.03
CA ALA A 47 -0.06 -0.14 -26.77
C ALA A 47 0.64 -0.87 -25.63
N HIS A 48 -0.10 -1.76 -24.96
CA HIS A 48 0.45 -2.68 -23.96
C HIS A 48 1.14 -3.87 -24.64
N THR A 49 2.23 -4.36 -24.05
CA THR A 49 2.91 -5.58 -24.50
C THR A 49 2.02 -6.82 -24.31
N VAL A 50 1.28 -6.89 -23.20
CA VAL A 50 0.34 -7.98 -22.87
C VAL A 50 -0.94 -7.38 -22.28
N THR A 51 -2.08 -7.97 -22.60
CA THR A 51 -3.37 -7.66 -21.97
C THR A 51 -4.12 -8.97 -21.72
N ILE A 52 -4.53 -9.19 -20.47
CA ILE A 52 -5.26 -10.38 -20.04
C ILE A 52 -6.63 -9.92 -19.55
N ASN A 53 -7.71 -10.49 -20.10
CA ASN A 53 -9.07 -10.05 -19.84
C ASN A 53 -9.96 -11.23 -19.48
N HIS A 54 -10.70 -11.10 -18.37
CA HIS A 54 -11.85 -11.94 -18.07
C HIS A 54 -13.14 -11.15 -18.35
N LYS A 55 -14.04 -11.71 -19.16
CA LYS A 55 -15.27 -11.00 -19.60
C LYS A 55 -16.55 -11.67 -19.15
N ALA A 56 -16.49 -12.82 -18.49
CA ALA A 56 -17.68 -13.41 -17.89
C ALA A 56 -18.15 -12.52 -16.73
N THR A 57 -19.47 -12.52 -16.49
CA THR A 57 -20.12 -11.66 -15.48
C THR A 57 -20.50 -12.43 -14.22
N SER A 58 -20.15 -13.72 -14.12
CA SER A 58 -20.38 -14.60 -12.96
C SER A 58 -19.48 -15.83 -13.02
N GLY A 59 -19.38 -16.56 -11.90
CA GLY A 59 -18.57 -17.78 -11.76
C GLY A 59 -17.32 -17.58 -10.89
N GLU A 60 -16.47 -18.60 -10.85
CA GLU A 60 -15.26 -18.64 -9.99
C GLU A 60 -13.96 -18.36 -10.75
N ALA A 61 -14.03 -18.23 -12.08
CA ALA A 61 -12.86 -18.00 -12.90
C ALA A 61 -12.26 -16.60 -12.67
N VAL A 62 -10.92 -16.53 -12.72
CA VAL A 62 -10.16 -15.28 -12.58
C VAL A 62 -9.49 -14.90 -13.90
N ALA A 63 -9.10 -13.63 -14.04
CA ALA A 63 -8.37 -13.17 -15.22
C ALA A 63 -6.95 -13.74 -15.30
N LEU A 64 -6.24 -13.77 -14.17
CA LEU A 64 -4.87 -14.26 -14.06
C LEU A 64 -4.68 -14.97 -12.73
N ASN A 65 -4.20 -16.20 -12.77
CA ASN A 65 -3.70 -16.95 -11.61
C ASN A 65 -2.21 -17.23 -11.80
N VAL A 66 -1.40 -17.01 -10.77
CA VAL A 66 0.05 -17.23 -10.78
C VAL A 66 0.43 -17.97 -9.51
N THR A 67 1.11 -19.09 -9.66
CA THR A 67 1.57 -19.94 -8.55
C THR A 67 3.06 -20.23 -8.70
N SER A 68 3.74 -20.49 -7.59
CA SER A 68 5.14 -20.91 -7.56
C SER A 68 5.37 -21.84 -6.39
N ASP A 69 6.01 -22.98 -6.65
CA ASP A 69 6.47 -23.91 -5.63
C ASP A 69 7.95 -23.69 -5.26
N ASN A 70 8.62 -22.72 -5.88
CA ASN A 70 10.03 -22.42 -5.61
C ASN A 70 10.18 -21.53 -4.36
N PRO A 71 10.81 -22.03 -3.27
CA PRO A 71 11.00 -21.25 -2.04
C PRO A 71 12.11 -20.19 -2.12
N ASP A 72 13.00 -20.27 -3.11
CA ASP A 72 14.22 -19.45 -3.16
C ASP A 72 14.04 -18.12 -3.90
N THR A 73 12.89 -17.90 -4.53
CA THR A 73 12.62 -16.71 -5.34
C THR A 73 11.19 -16.24 -5.20
N SER A 74 10.94 -14.96 -5.45
CA SER A 74 9.58 -14.43 -5.43
C SER A 74 8.76 -15.02 -6.57
N ALA A 75 7.51 -15.42 -6.29
CA ALA A 75 6.58 -15.90 -7.32
C ALA A 75 6.35 -14.87 -8.44
N VAL A 76 6.43 -13.57 -8.12
CA VAL A 76 6.27 -12.46 -9.07
C VAL A 76 7.29 -11.35 -8.77
N TYR A 77 8.00 -10.89 -9.80
CA TYR A 77 8.78 -9.65 -9.78
C TYR A 77 8.12 -8.60 -10.67
N ILE A 78 8.01 -7.36 -10.18
CA ILE A 78 7.51 -6.21 -10.96
C ILE A 78 8.49 -5.07 -10.79
N THR A 79 8.86 -4.40 -11.88
CA THR A 79 9.77 -3.25 -11.86
C THR A 79 9.28 -2.22 -12.86
N GLY A 80 9.31 -0.94 -12.46
CA GLY A 80 8.93 0.21 -13.26
C GLY A 80 9.73 1.44 -12.85
N VAL A 81 9.61 2.51 -13.64
CA VAL A 81 10.39 3.75 -13.50
C VAL A 81 9.51 4.99 -13.66
N GLU A 82 8.30 4.93 -13.10
CA GLU A 82 7.28 5.96 -13.28
C GLU A 82 7.67 7.29 -12.61
N THR A 83 7.37 8.42 -13.27
CA THR A 83 7.61 9.77 -12.72
C THR A 83 6.39 10.40 -12.04
N GLY A 84 5.19 9.84 -12.25
CA GLY A 84 3.93 10.40 -11.76
C GLY A 84 2.78 9.40 -11.68
N ARG A 85 3.09 8.10 -11.56
CA ARG A 85 2.15 6.98 -11.46
C ARG A 85 2.67 5.98 -10.43
N GLY A 86 1.84 5.02 -10.02
CA GLY A 86 2.32 3.86 -9.28
C GLY A 86 2.77 2.76 -10.23
N THR A 87 3.85 2.05 -9.88
CA THR A 87 4.37 0.89 -10.63
C THR A 87 3.32 -0.22 -10.78
N VAL A 88 2.53 -0.44 -9.73
CA VAL A 88 1.33 -1.27 -9.77
C VAL A 88 0.13 -0.39 -9.44
N LYS A 89 -0.86 -0.35 -10.33
CA LYS A 89 -2.13 0.35 -10.10
C LYS A 89 -3.26 -0.65 -10.09
N ILE A 90 -3.93 -0.78 -8.94
CA ILE A 90 -5.13 -1.59 -8.76
C ILE A 90 -6.33 -0.66 -8.67
N ALA A 91 -7.46 -1.06 -9.27
CA ALA A 91 -8.72 -0.36 -9.17
C ALA A 91 -9.84 -1.37 -8.90
N HIS A 92 -10.51 -1.23 -7.76
CA HIS A 92 -11.78 -1.89 -7.50
C HIS A 92 -12.91 -1.00 -8.02
N VAL A 93 -13.73 -1.52 -8.94
CA VAL A 93 -14.93 -0.82 -9.41
C VAL A 93 -16.07 -1.25 -8.51
N GLY A 94 -16.39 -0.40 -7.53
CA GLY A 94 -17.40 -0.70 -6.53
C GLY A 94 -18.84 -0.51 -6.99
N TYR A 95 -19.76 -0.68 -6.04
CA TYR A 95 -21.20 -0.55 -6.24
C TYR A 95 -21.74 0.65 -5.45
N ALA A 96 -22.62 1.43 -6.08
CA ALA A 96 -23.15 2.67 -5.50
C ALA A 96 -24.03 2.44 -4.25
N ASP A 97 -24.57 1.24 -4.10
CA ASP A 97 -25.39 0.81 -2.96
C ASP A 97 -24.55 0.27 -1.78
N GLY A 98 -23.22 0.17 -1.93
CA GLY A 98 -22.33 -0.35 -0.91
C GLY A 98 -22.43 -1.86 -0.69
N SER A 99 -22.95 -2.61 -1.68
CA SER A 99 -23.06 -4.08 -1.58
C SER A 99 -21.71 -4.81 -1.55
N ASP A 100 -20.61 -4.09 -1.79
CA ASP A 100 -19.23 -4.57 -1.80
C ASP A 100 -18.52 -4.40 -0.45
N ALA A 101 -19.27 -4.33 0.65
CA ALA A 101 -18.73 -4.14 2.00
C ALA A 101 -17.64 -5.15 2.43
N ASN A 102 -17.60 -6.34 1.80
CA ASN A 102 -16.61 -7.39 2.05
C ASN A 102 -15.53 -7.49 0.95
N ALA A 103 -15.56 -6.61 -0.05
CA ALA A 103 -14.55 -6.57 -1.10
C ALA A 103 -13.31 -5.78 -0.64
N SER A 104 -12.19 -6.03 -1.30
CA SER A 104 -10.95 -5.28 -1.08
C SER A 104 -10.20 -5.09 -2.40
N ALA A 105 -9.42 -4.01 -2.49
CA ALA A 105 -8.48 -3.85 -3.60
C ALA A 105 -7.27 -4.79 -3.48
N LEU A 106 -6.87 -5.13 -2.25
CA LEU A 106 -5.76 -6.03 -1.95
C LEU A 106 -6.11 -6.84 -0.69
N SER A 107 -6.02 -8.17 -0.81
CA SER A 107 -6.14 -9.12 0.30
C SER A 107 -4.88 -9.98 0.37
N ILE A 108 -4.37 -10.24 1.57
CA ILE A 108 -3.15 -11.02 1.83
C ILE A 108 -3.47 -12.03 2.92
N ASP A 109 -3.17 -13.30 2.66
CA ASP A 109 -3.32 -14.40 3.60
C ASP A 109 -1.95 -15.04 3.90
N LEU A 110 -1.55 -15.05 5.17
CA LEU A 110 -0.32 -15.67 5.64
C LEU A 110 -0.64 -17.05 6.20
N GLN A 111 -0.56 -18.06 5.34
CA GLN A 111 -1.03 -19.40 5.65
C GLN A 111 -0.04 -20.18 6.52
N THR A 112 -0.55 -21.27 7.11
CA THR A 112 0.15 -22.21 8.01
C THR A 112 0.28 -21.72 9.46
N SER A 113 -0.25 -22.52 10.39
CA SER A 113 -0.11 -22.27 11.83
C SER A 113 1.37 -22.22 12.22
N GLY A 114 1.76 -21.18 12.97
CA GLY A 114 3.14 -20.98 13.42
C GLY A 114 4.05 -20.28 12.39
N THR A 115 3.50 -19.79 11.26
CA THR A 115 4.27 -18.98 10.31
C THR A 115 4.79 -17.69 10.94
N ALA A 116 6.02 -17.31 10.58
CA ALA A 116 6.65 -16.04 10.96
C ALA A 116 6.74 -15.07 9.77
N ALA A 117 6.04 -15.35 8.67
CA ALA A 117 6.05 -14.50 7.48
C ALA A 117 5.55 -13.08 7.80
N GLN A 118 6.11 -12.09 7.11
CA GLN A 118 5.66 -10.70 7.19
C GLN A 118 4.54 -10.46 6.17
N GLY A 119 3.60 -9.56 6.48
CA GLY A 119 2.58 -9.11 5.52
C GLY A 119 3.17 -8.14 4.49
N ILE A 120 3.27 -6.86 4.85
CA ILE A 120 3.78 -5.80 3.97
C ILE A 120 5.12 -5.30 4.51
N TYR A 121 6.16 -5.34 3.66
CA TYR A 121 7.48 -4.77 3.95
C TYR A 121 7.82 -3.68 2.92
N VAL A 122 8.20 -2.50 3.39
CA VAL A 122 8.55 -1.34 2.55
C VAL A 122 9.92 -0.81 2.98
N THR A 123 10.83 -0.66 2.02
CA THR A 123 12.17 -0.11 2.23
C THR A 123 12.63 0.72 1.04
N ALA A 124 13.72 1.47 1.23
CA ALA A 124 14.42 2.20 0.18
C ALA A 124 15.92 1.89 0.29
N THR A 125 16.37 0.85 -0.42
CA THR A 125 17.70 0.24 -0.25
C THR A 125 18.86 1.13 -0.70
N ASN A 126 18.61 2.07 -1.61
CA ASN A 126 19.61 3.03 -2.10
C ASN A 126 19.57 4.39 -1.36
N GLY A 127 18.97 4.43 -0.17
CA GLY A 127 18.84 5.63 0.65
C GLY A 127 17.39 6.02 0.90
N ALA A 128 17.16 6.73 2.00
CA ALA A 128 15.82 7.08 2.45
C ALA A 128 15.04 7.88 1.39
N THR A 129 13.82 7.45 1.09
CA THR A 129 12.92 8.18 0.20
C THR A 129 12.43 9.48 0.85
N LYS A 130 12.20 10.51 0.04
CA LYS A 130 11.57 11.77 0.47
C LYS A 130 10.05 11.68 0.51
N GLY A 131 9.47 10.72 -0.22
CA GLY A 131 8.02 10.52 -0.29
C GLY A 131 7.44 9.93 0.99
N SER A 132 6.12 9.89 1.10
CA SER A 132 5.46 9.13 2.16
C SER A 132 5.69 7.63 1.97
N LEU A 133 5.89 6.90 3.07
CA LEU A 133 5.96 5.44 3.09
C LEU A 133 4.56 4.83 2.91
N ILE A 134 3.55 5.47 3.50
CA ILE A 134 2.13 5.16 3.31
C ILE A 134 1.31 6.45 3.39
N ALA A 135 0.28 6.57 2.57
CA ALA A 135 -0.70 7.65 2.62
C ALA A 135 -2.10 7.10 2.29
N LEU A 136 -2.99 7.09 3.28
CA LEU A 136 -4.39 6.71 3.14
C LEU A 136 -5.23 7.98 3.04
N ARG A 137 -5.97 8.11 1.93
CA ARG A 137 -6.65 9.34 1.52
C ARG A 137 -8.05 9.02 1.00
N ASN A 138 -8.99 8.88 1.91
CA ASN A 138 -10.40 8.73 1.62
C ASN A 138 -11.11 10.09 1.65
N ASN A 139 -10.85 10.88 2.70
CA ASN A 139 -11.54 12.15 2.87
C ASN A 139 -10.91 13.29 2.05
N PRO A 140 -11.71 14.13 1.38
CA PRO A 140 -11.21 15.27 0.63
C PRO A 140 -10.35 16.21 1.47
N GLY A 141 -9.19 16.60 0.93
CA GLY A 141 -8.28 17.55 1.59
C GLY A 141 -7.53 17.00 2.80
N LEU A 142 -7.70 15.72 3.16
CA LEU A 142 -7.03 15.12 4.32
C LEU A 142 -6.03 14.04 3.92
N ASP A 143 -5.05 13.86 4.81
CA ASP A 143 -4.35 12.59 5.02
C ASP A 143 -5.01 11.92 6.24
N ASP A 144 -5.86 10.91 6.00
CA ASP A 144 -6.56 10.20 7.09
C ASP A 144 -5.55 9.46 7.97
N LEU A 145 -4.57 8.82 7.32
CA LEU A 145 -3.35 8.30 7.92
C LEU A 145 -2.19 8.53 6.94
N VAL A 146 -1.07 9.04 7.44
CA VAL A 146 0.16 9.17 6.65
C VAL A 146 1.39 8.89 7.50
N VAL A 147 2.34 8.13 6.93
CA VAL A 147 3.71 8.02 7.45
C VAL A 147 4.64 8.63 6.42
N LYS A 148 5.32 9.71 6.80
CA LYS A 148 6.24 10.44 5.91
C LYS A 148 7.57 9.68 5.78
N GLY A 149 8.37 10.01 4.77
CA GLY A 149 9.73 9.46 4.62
C GLY A 149 10.67 9.76 5.79
N SER A 150 10.34 10.76 6.62
CA SER A 150 11.03 11.04 7.89
C SER A 150 10.62 10.11 9.05
N GLY A 151 9.65 9.23 8.85
CA GLY A 151 9.07 8.36 9.88
C GLY A 151 8.01 9.03 10.76
N ARG A 152 7.75 10.33 10.61
CA ARG A 152 6.67 11.01 11.34
C ARG A 152 5.29 10.58 10.82
N THR A 153 4.33 10.48 11.73
CA THR A 153 2.97 10.02 11.48
C THR A 153 1.95 11.13 11.67
N GLY A 154 1.02 11.26 10.73
CA GLY A 154 -0.14 12.16 10.81
C GLY A 154 -1.44 11.37 10.77
N ILE A 155 -2.42 11.77 11.58
CA ILE A 155 -3.79 11.24 11.59
C ILE A 155 -4.78 12.41 11.49
N GLY A 156 -5.54 12.44 10.40
CA GLY A 156 -6.55 13.48 10.14
C GLY A 156 -5.99 14.88 9.87
N ILE A 157 -4.71 14.99 9.52
CA ILE A 157 -4.04 16.26 9.19
C ILE A 157 -4.41 16.74 7.77
N GLY A 158 -4.09 18.00 7.45
CA GLY A 158 -4.25 18.50 6.08
C GLY A 158 -3.41 17.70 5.09
N ARG A 159 -3.97 17.42 3.91
CA ARG A 159 -3.31 16.57 2.90
C ARG A 159 -1.98 17.19 2.47
N GLY A 160 -0.91 16.43 2.62
CA GLY A 160 0.43 16.85 2.24
C GLY A 160 1.17 17.62 3.33
N ASP A 161 0.47 18.03 4.41
CA ASP A 161 1.09 18.72 5.54
C ASP A 161 2.20 17.88 6.18
N THR A 162 3.09 18.57 6.88
CA THR A 162 4.15 17.94 7.65
C THR A 162 3.69 17.74 9.09
N PRO A 163 3.68 16.50 9.63
CA PRO A 163 3.43 16.28 11.04
C PRO A 163 4.41 17.07 11.91
N GLN A 164 3.85 17.76 12.90
CA GLN A 164 4.61 18.67 13.78
C GLN A 164 5.29 17.95 14.96
N ALA A 165 4.93 16.69 15.19
CA ALA A 165 5.53 15.80 16.16
C ALA A 165 5.77 14.41 15.53
N GLN A 166 6.33 13.48 16.29
CA GLN A 166 6.49 12.09 15.82
C GLN A 166 5.12 11.47 15.47
N LEU A 167 4.09 11.79 16.26
CA LEU A 167 2.69 11.50 15.99
C LEU A 167 1.89 12.80 16.12
N HIS A 168 1.19 13.21 15.07
CA HIS A 168 0.32 14.38 15.04
C HIS A 168 -1.12 13.95 14.75
N VAL A 169 -2.01 14.13 15.73
CA VAL A 169 -3.43 13.75 15.63
C VAL A 169 -4.29 15.00 15.70
N VAL A 170 -5.22 15.15 14.75
CA VAL A 170 -6.17 16.26 14.71
C VAL A 170 -7.59 15.71 14.90
N GLN A 171 -8.27 16.16 15.95
CA GLN A 171 -9.68 15.83 16.17
C GLN A 171 -10.53 16.38 15.04
N ARG A 172 -11.36 15.52 14.44
CA ARG A 172 -12.34 15.93 13.42
C ARG A 172 -13.64 16.34 14.11
N SER A 173 -14.41 17.24 13.50
CA SER A 173 -15.55 17.94 14.13
C SER A 173 -16.65 17.03 14.71
N THR A 174 -16.78 15.80 14.24
CA THR A 174 -17.78 14.83 14.73
C THR A 174 -17.21 13.83 15.74
N ALA A 175 -15.89 13.80 15.93
CA ALA A 175 -15.27 12.92 16.90
C ALA A 175 -15.36 13.53 18.31
N PRO A 176 -15.73 12.76 19.35
CA PRO A 176 -15.82 13.27 20.72
C PRO A 176 -14.45 13.57 21.36
N ALA A 177 -13.38 12.96 20.87
CA ALA A 177 -12.01 13.18 21.33
C ALA A 177 -11.00 12.97 20.20
N ALA A 178 -9.82 13.60 20.31
CA ALA A 178 -8.67 13.32 19.44
C ALA A 178 -8.06 11.93 19.72
N LEU A 179 -8.04 11.55 21.00
CA LEU A 179 -7.46 10.30 21.49
C LEU A 179 -8.27 9.83 22.71
N LEU A 180 -8.72 8.58 22.68
CA LEU A 180 -9.30 7.87 23.82
C LEU A 180 -8.31 6.79 24.27
N LEU A 181 -8.01 6.74 25.56
CA LEU A 181 -7.10 5.75 26.17
C LEU A 181 -7.85 4.95 27.25
N GLU A 182 -8.15 3.70 26.95
CA GLU A 182 -8.77 2.76 27.90
C GLU A 182 -7.67 1.94 28.59
N GLY A 183 -6.97 2.57 29.54
CA GLY A 183 -5.84 1.98 30.25
C GLY A 183 -4.82 3.03 30.71
N PRO A 184 -3.72 2.61 31.38
CA PRO A 184 -2.69 3.54 31.85
C PRO A 184 -1.82 4.06 30.70
N ALA A 185 -1.51 5.35 30.73
CA ALA A 185 -0.49 5.97 29.88
C ALA A 185 0.82 6.11 30.65
N ARG A 186 1.90 5.50 30.14
CA ARG A 186 3.25 5.66 30.72
C ARG A 186 3.98 6.78 29.99
N LEU A 187 4.49 7.75 30.75
CA LEU A 187 5.35 8.80 30.23
C LEU A 187 6.78 8.52 30.70
N ALA A 188 7.70 8.31 29.75
CA ALA A 188 9.11 8.18 30.06
C ALA A 188 9.70 9.54 30.47
N ASN A 189 10.73 9.50 31.31
CA ASN A 189 11.49 10.70 31.64
C ASN A 189 12.11 11.29 30.37
N VAL A 190 11.84 12.56 30.11
CA VAL A 190 12.54 13.31 29.07
C VAL A 190 13.97 13.59 29.52
N THR A 191 14.89 13.64 28.57
CA THR A 191 16.30 13.99 28.82
C THR A 191 16.49 15.48 29.06
N ALA A 192 15.58 16.31 28.54
CA ALA A 192 15.54 17.75 28.73
C ALA A 192 14.09 18.23 28.76
N GLU A 193 13.85 19.33 29.49
CA GLU A 193 12.55 20.01 29.49
C GLU A 193 12.13 20.33 28.04
N PRO A 194 10.87 20.04 27.65
CA PRO A 194 10.39 20.36 26.32
C PRO A 194 10.56 21.85 25.98
N THR A 195 11.03 22.13 24.77
CA THR A 195 10.86 23.47 24.19
C THR A 195 9.37 23.77 24.06
N ASN A 196 8.97 25.05 24.17
CA ASN A 196 7.57 25.44 24.04
C ASN A 196 6.94 24.78 22.79
N ALA A 197 5.71 24.29 22.93
CA ALA A 197 4.91 23.86 21.78
C ALA A 197 4.90 24.98 20.72
N PRO A 198 4.79 24.67 19.41
CA PRO A 198 4.78 25.69 18.37
C PRO A 198 3.77 26.79 18.72
N ALA A 199 4.28 28.00 18.99
CA ALA A 199 3.49 29.11 19.54
C ALA A 199 2.26 29.46 18.65
N ALA A 200 2.31 29.09 17.37
CA ALA A 200 1.26 29.35 16.39
C ALA A 200 -0.06 28.60 16.62
N LEU A 201 -0.09 27.53 17.43
CA LEU A 201 -1.31 26.73 17.67
C LEU A 201 -1.78 26.72 19.13
N GLY A 202 -1.06 27.36 20.05
CA GLY A 202 -1.37 27.39 21.47
C GLY A 202 -1.08 26.07 22.22
N GLY A 203 -1.65 25.91 23.41
CA GLY A 203 -1.51 24.70 24.24
C GLY A 203 -0.31 24.70 25.19
N GLY A 204 0.32 23.54 25.35
CA GLY A 204 1.47 23.31 26.24
C GLY A 204 2.03 21.89 26.10
N SER A 205 2.99 21.52 26.95
CA SER A 205 3.65 20.21 26.94
C SER A 205 3.47 19.49 28.27
N LEU A 206 2.94 18.27 28.23
CA LEU A 206 2.90 17.35 29.37
C LEU A 206 4.10 16.40 29.27
N TYR A 207 4.90 16.28 30.33
CA TYR A 207 6.10 15.45 30.32
C TYR A 207 6.43 14.90 31.72
N ALA A 208 7.24 13.84 31.76
CA ALA A 208 7.82 13.33 33.00
C ALA A 208 9.31 13.66 33.08
N GLN A 209 9.82 13.97 34.26
CA GLN A 209 11.25 14.16 34.50
C GLN A 209 11.60 13.75 35.94
N GLY A 210 12.62 12.92 36.10
CA GLY A 210 13.00 12.38 37.41
C GLY A 210 11.87 11.60 38.11
N GLY A 211 10.94 11.01 37.35
CA GLY A 211 9.77 10.28 37.87
C GLY A 211 8.54 11.16 38.16
N ALA A 212 8.71 12.48 38.28
CA ALA A 212 7.61 13.42 38.51
C ALA A 212 6.93 13.85 37.20
N LEU A 213 5.64 14.21 37.27
CA LEU A 213 4.83 14.67 36.14
C LEU A 213 4.76 16.21 36.13
N TYR A 214 4.95 16.81 34.95
CA TYR A 214 5.00 18.25 34.74
C TYR A 214 4.14 18.70 33.56
N TRP A 215 3.60 19.91 33.65
CA TRP A 215 2.97 20.66 32.56
C TRP A 215 3.72 21.97 32.33
N LYS A 216 4.11 22.21 31.07
CA LYS A 216 4.65 23.49 30.61
C LYS A 216 3.64 24.18 29.71
N GLY A 217 3.01 25.25 30.20
CA GLY A 217 2.05 26.03 29.42
C GLY A 217 2.70 26.78 28.26
N GLY A 218 1.91 27.21 27.27
CA GLY A 218 2.39 27.96 26.10
C GLY A 218 3.03 29.31 26.42
N ASN A 219 2.81 29.85 27.62
CA ASN A 219 3.51 31.03 28.16
C ASN A 219 4.89 30.70 28.78
N GLY A 220 5.33 29.43 28.72
CA GLY A 220 6.59 28.94 29.28
C GLY A 220 6.55 28.58 30.76
N THR A 221 5.42 28.76 31.46
CA THR A 221 5.31 28.43 32.89
C THR A 221 5.32 26.91 33.09
N VAL A 222 6.19 26.42 33.97
CA VAL A 222 6.31 25.00 34.33
C VAL A 222 5.61 24.74 35.67
N THR A 223 4.73 23.75 35.71
CA THR A 223 3.99 23.32 36.90
C THR A 223 4.21 21.83 37.12
N ARG A 224 4.62 21.44 38.34
CA ARG A 224 4.65 20.03 38.75
C ARG A 224 3.23 19.58 39.12
N ILE A 225 2.72 18.57 38.44
CA ILE A 225 1.38 18.01 38.64
C ILE A 225 1.41 16.88 39.68
N GLY A 226 2.43 16.03 39.65
CA GLY A 226 2.58 14.91 40.57
C GLY A 226 4.05 14.60 40.89
N PRO A 227 4.37 14.16 42.12
CA PRO A 227 5.71 13.71 42.48
C PRO A 227 6.03 12.34 41.87
N ALA A 228 7.28 11.88 42.03
CA ALA A 228 7.71 10.52 41.74
C ALA A 228 7.13 9.49 42.73
#